data_AF-A0A8B2NFY0-F1
#
_entry.id   AF-A0A8B2NFY0-F1
#
_cell.length_a   1.000
_cell.length_b   1.000
_cell.length_c   1.000
_cell.angle_alpha   90.00
_cell.angle_beta   90.00
_cell.angle_gamma   90.00
#
_symmetry.space_group_name_H-M   'P 1'
#
loop_
_entity.id
_entity.type
_entity.pdbx_description
1 polymer ?
#
loop_
_entity_poly.entity_id
_entity_poly.type
_entity_poly.pdbx_seq_one_letter_code
_entity_poly.pdbx_strand_id
1 'polypeptide(L)' 'MPRSLDLNRLKQFEPQEEAPRPLPVEPERWPSREPIRDGQISIKAPTDVIARFRRLCKDDRRTYADMLEILMNAYERGA' A
#
# COMPACT_ATOMS: atom_id res chain seq x y z
N MET A 1 -65.36 16.18 -9.24
CA MET A 1 -64.34 16.48 -10.27
C MET A 1 -63.01 15.95 -9.76
N PRO A 2 -62.26 15.10 -10.50
CA PRO A 2 -60.97 14.61 -10.03
C PRO A 2 -59.94 15.75 -10.01
N ARG A 3 -59.08 15.79 -8.98
CA ARG A 3 -58.02 16.80 -8.82
C ARG A 3 -57.04 16.69 -9.99
N SER A 4 -56.78 17.81 -10.65
CA SER A 4 -55.77 17.91 -11.71
C SER A 4 -54.39 17.58 -11.17
N LEU A 5 -53.66 16.70 -11.87
CA LEU A 5 -52.30 16.31 -11.52
C LEU A 5 -51.37 17.50 -11.67
N ASP A 6 -50.68 17.91 -10.59
CA ASP A 6 -49.76 19.04 -10.62
C ASP A 6 -48.36 18.60 -11.06
N LEU A 7 -48.06 18.84 -12.34
CA LEU A 7 -46.79 18.47 -12.98
C LEU A 7 -45.61 19.33 -12.49
N ASN A 8 -45.85 20.47 -11.82
CA ASN A 8 -44.76 21.27 -11.26
C ASN A 8 -44.11 20.59 -10.06
N ARG A 9 -44.87 19.78 -9.31
CA ARG A 9 -44.33 19.01 -8.18
C ARG A 9 -43.30 17.98 -8.63
N LEU A 10 -43.35 17.52 -9.89
CA LEU A 10 -42.41 16.53 -10.41
C LEU A 10 -41.01 17.12 -10.65
N LYS A 11 -40.91 18.43 -10.89
CA LYS A 11 -39.63 19.12 -11.15
C LYS A 11 -38.68 19.14 -9.94
N GLN A 12 -39.20 19.00 -8.72
CA GLN A 12 -38.37 18.96 -7.51
C GLN A 12 -37.50 17.70 -7.39
N PHE A 13 -37.76 16.69 -8.23
CA PHE A 13 -37.01 15.43 -8.27
C PHE A 13 -36.11 15.31 -9.51
N GLU A 14 -36.04 16.36 -10.35
CA GLU A 14 -35.04 16.37 -11.42
C GLU A 14 -33.64 16.38 -10.78
N PRO A 15 -32.73 15.51 -11.25
CA PRO A 15 -31.38 15.43 -10.71
C PRO A 15 -30.69 16.76 -10.95
N GLN A 16 -30.60 17.58 -9.90
CA GLN A 16 -29.85 18.81 -9.90
C GLN A 16 -28.39 18.45 -10.22
N GLU A 17 -27.82 19.06 -11.26
CA GLU A 17 -26.39 18.95 -11.54
C GLU A 17 -25.64 19.37 -10.26
N GLU A 18 -25.04 18.39 -9.59
CA GLU A 18 -24.21 18.63 -8.44
C GLU A 18 -23.08 19.56 -8.89
N ALA A 19 -23.05 20.76 -8.31
CA ALA A 19 -21.89 21.63 -8.41
C ALA A 19 -20.62 20.80 -8.11
N PRO A 20 -19.52 21.03 -8.83
CA PRO A 20 -18.31 20.22 -8.69
C PRO A 20 -17.91 20.17 -7.22
N ARG A 21 -18.08 19.01 -6.60
CA ARG A 21 -17.69 18.80 -5.21
C ARG A 21 -16.17 19.05 -5.15
N PRO A 22 -15.68 19.91 -4.25
CA PRO A 22 -14.25 20.09 -4.09
C PRO A 22 -13.63 18.71 -3.83
N LEU A 23 -12.57 18.39 -4.59
CA LEU A 23 -11.82 17.15 -4.39
C LEU A 23 -11.41 17.10 -2.90
N PRO A 24 -11.58 15.96 -2.21
CA PRO A 24 -11.17 15.86 -0.83
C PRO A 24 -9.68 16.18 -0.76
N VAL A 25 -9.33 17.24 -0.02
CA VAL A 25 -7.95 17.56 0.35
C VAL A 25 -7.41 16.30 1.01
N GLU A 26 -6.32 15.74 0.49
CA GLU A 26 -5.73 14.53 1.05
C GLU A 26 -5.49 14.78 2.55
N PRO A 27 -6.15 14.03 3.44
CA PRO A 27 -6.08 14.32 4.86
C PRO A 27 -4.62 14.17 5.29
N GLU A 28 -4.11 15.21 5.96
CA GLU A 28 -2.76 15.24 6.50
C GLU A 28 -2.55 13.98 7.36
N ARG A 29 -1.76 13.05 6.83
CA ARG A 29 -1.67 11.69 7.36
C ARG A 29 -1.00 11.76 8.73
N TRP A 30 -1.66 11.20 9.75
CA TRP A 30 -1.12 11.20 11.12
C TRP A 30 0.36 10.78 11.16
N PRO A 31 1.22 11.48 11.93
CA PRO A 31 2.66 11.21 11.97
C PRO A 31 3.02 9.78 12.41
N SER A 32 2.14 9.11 13.15
CA SER A 32 2.30 7.69 13.52
C SER A 32 2.07 6.70 12.36
N ARG A 33 1.70 7.19 11.17
CA ARG A 33 1.52 6.42 9.93
C ARG A 33 2.58 6.82 8.90
N GLU A 34 3.84 6.87 9.33
CA GLU A 34 4.95 6.97 8.38
C GLU A 34 4.81 5.87 7.32
N PRO A 35 5.00 6.20 6.03
CA PRO A 35 4.93 5.21 4.98
C PRO A 35 6.03 4.18 5.20
N ILE A 36 5.63 2.92 5.33
CA ILE A 36 6.55 1.79 5.37
C ILE A 36 7.34 1.81 4.05
N ARG A 37 8.65 2.07 4.13
CA ARG A 37 9.55 2.13 2.97
C ARG A 37 10.07 0.74 2.63
N ASP A 38 9.15 -0.19 2.39
CA ASP A 38 9.53 -1.53 1.97
C ASP A 38 9.87 -1.54 0.48
N GLY A 39 11.07 -2.04 0.16
CA GLY A 39 11.50 -2.33 -1.20
C GLY A 39 11.43 -3.84 -1.47
N GLN A 40 10.97 -4.23 -2.66
CA GLN A 40 10.99 -5.62 -3.09
C GLN A 40 12.02 -5.82 -4.20
N ILE A 41 12.92 -6.79 -4.02
CA ILE A 41 13.86 -7.24 -5.05
C ILE A 41 13.68 -8.74 -5.31
N SER A 42 13.82 -9.15 -6.56
CA SER A 42 13.83 -10.56 -6.93
C SER A 42 15.27 -11.04 -7.12
N ILE A 43 15.71 -11.99 -6.29
CA ILE A 43 17.06 -12.56 -6.38
C ILE A 43 17.00 -13.87 -7.18
N LYS A 44 17.76 -13.94 -8.28
CA LYS A 44 17.99 -15.18 -9.04
C LYS A 44 19.38 -15.72 -8.71
N ALA A 45 19.45 -16.95 -8.24
CA ALA A 45 20.70 -17.65 -7.94
C ALA A 45 20.53 -19.16 -8.12
N PRO A 46 21.64 -19.92 -8.21
CA PRO A 46 21.60 -21.38 -8.18
C PRO A 46 20.86 -21.93 -6.96
N THR A 47 20.18 -23.07 -7.14
CA THR A 47 19.30 -23.67 -6.11
C THR A 47 20.05 -24.01 -4.83
N ASP A 48 21.30 -24.43 -4.93
CA ASP A 48 22.19 -24.74 -3.81
C ASP A 48 22.50 -23.49 -2.97
N VAL A 49 22.73 -22.35 -3.60
CA VAL A 49 22.98 -21.07 -2.91
C VAL A 49 21.73 -20.61 -2.16
N ILE A 50 20.55 -20.69 -2.80
CA ILE A 50 19.28 -20.33 -2.16
C ILE A 50 18.97 -21.28 -0.99
N ALA A 51 19.22 -22.57 -1.15
CA ALA A 51 19.03 -23.55 -0.08
C ALA A 51 19.94 -23.25 1.12
N ARG A 52 21.21 -22.91 0.87
CA ARG A 52 22.17 -22.53 1.91
C ARG A 52 21.71 -21.27 2.64
N PHE A 53 21.29 -20.23 1.92
CA PHE A 53 20.80 -18.99 2.51
C PHE A 53 19.55 -19.22 3.38
N ARG A 54 18.59 -20.01 2.88
CA ARG A 54 17.38 -20.36 3.65
C ARG A 54 17.70 -21.12 4.93
N ARG A 55 18.64 -22.07 4.87
CA ARG A 55 19.08 -22.80 6.04
C ARG A 55 19.72 -21.87 7.08
N LEU A 56 20.59 -20.96 6.62
CA LEU A 56 21.25 -19.98 7.48
C LEU A 56 20.23 -19.08 8.20
N CYS A 57 19.20 -18.60 7.50
CA CYS A 57 18.11 -17.82 8.09
C CYS A 57 17.31 -18.62 9.12
N LYS A 58 17.07 -19.91 8.85
CA LYS A 58 16.32 -20.81 9.74
C LYS A 58 17.09 -21.09 11.03
N ASP A 59 18.38 -21.34 10.93
CA ASP A 59 19.23 -21.68 12.08
C ASP A 59 19.36 -20.49 13.06
N ASP A 60 19.41 -19.26 12.54
CA ASP A 60 19.48 -18.02 13.34
C ASP A 60 18.10 -17.43 13.68
N ARG A 61 17.00 -18.06 13.24
CA ARG A 61 15.60 -17.61 13.41
C ARG A 61 15.37 -16.14 13.00
N ARG A 62 15.96 -15.71 11.88
CA ARG A 62 15.84 -14.34 11.35
C ARG A 62 15.01 -14.28 10.08
N THR A 63 14.50 -13.10 9.75
CA THR A 63 13.89 -12.86 8.44
C THR A 63 14.98 -12.82 7.36
N TYR A 64 14.57 -13.02 6.10
CA TYR A 64 15.49 -12.90 4.97
C TYR A 64 16.08 -11.49 4.85
N ALA A 65 15.31 -10.46 5.20
CA ALA A 65 15.76 -9.08 5.16
C ALA A 65 16.84 -8.82 6.22
N ASP A 66 16.61 -9.25 7.47
CA ASP A 66 17.59 -9.08 8.55
C ASP A 66 18.89 -9.83 8.25
N MET A 67 18.78 -11.06 7.72
CA MET A 67 19.96 -11.84 7.35
C MET A 67 20.72 -11.17 6.19
N LEU A 68 20.02 -10.59 5.23
CA LEU A 68 20.65 -9.85 4.14
C LEU A 68 21.40 -8.62 4.68
N GLU A 69 20.82 -7.88 5.62
CA GLU A 69 21.46 -6.73 6.26
C GLU A 69 22.75 -7.12 7.00
N ILE A 70 22.74 -8.24 7.74
CA ILE A 70 23.96 -8.75 8.40
C ILE A 70 25.05 -9.08 7.40
N LEU A 71 24.70 -9.74 6.29
CA LEU A 71 25.65 -10.06 5.23
C LEU A 71 26.21 -8.80 4.57
N MET A 72 25.37 -7.78 4.34
CA MET A 72 25.80 -6.48 3.82
C MET A 72 26.76 -5.78 4.78
N ASN A 73 26.39 -5.67 6.06
CA ASN A 73 27.23 -5.07 7.10
C ASN A 73 28.58 -5.79 7.25
N ALA A 74 28.60 -7.12 7.15
CA ALA A 74 29.82 -7.90 7.21
C ALA A 74 30.73 -7.67 5.99
N TYR A 75 30.14 -7.55 4.80
CA TYR A 75 30.86 -7.23 3.57
C TYR A 75 31.46 -5.83 3.61
N GLU A 76 30.70 -4.81 4.03
CA GLU A 76 31.14 -3.42 4.14
C GLU A 76 32.23 -3.21 5.20
N ARG A 77 32.22 -3.99 6.28
CA ARG A 77 33.29 -3.95 7.29
C ARG A 77 34.58 -4.62 6.86
N GLY A 78 34.51 -5.53 5.89
CA GLY A 78 35.65 -6.29 5.37
C GLY A 78 36.23 -5.74 4.07
N ALA A 79 35.56 -4.77 3.44
CA ALA A 79 36.02 -4.04 2.25
C ALA A 79 36.80 -2.78 2.64
#